data_AF-A0A1B8G9L8-F1
#
_entry.id   AF-A0A1B8G9L8-F1
#
_cell.length_a   1.000
_cell.length_b   1.000
_cell.length_c   1.000
_cell.angle_alpha   90.00
_cell.angle_beta   90.00
_cell.angle_gamma   90.00
#
_symmetry.space_group_name_H-M   'P 1'
#
loop_
_entity.id
_entity.type
_entity.pdbx_description
1 polymer ?
#
loop_
_entity_poly.entity_id
_entity_poly.type
_entity_poly.pdbx_seq_one_letter_code
_entity_poly.pdbx_strand_id
1 'polypeptide(L)'
;MPVSKTPITPKKSTELRSKIEATKPDQKGLNVIFAEVKAQLGLSGFATSERTEEDTREVRLTTAKCVVFLIKGAFEVGGDRVDGDGLGHSVENEDSLQLLQNTTVVIINTN
;
A
#
# COMPACT_ATOMS: atom_id res chain seq x y z
N MET A 1 15.86 10.12 0.56
CA MET A 1 15.03 9.03 0.05
C MET A 1 13.72 9.13 0.81
N PRO A 2 12.61 9.40 0.12
CA PRO A 2 11.32 9.61 0.76
C PRO A 2 10.70 8.33 1.33
N VAL A 3 11.24 7.18 0.92
CA VAL A 3 10.85 5.86 1.44
C VAL A 3 11.83 5.41 2.51
N SER A 4 11.29 4.93 3.62
CA SER A 4 12.10 4.24 4.63
C SER A 4 12.78 3.02 4.02
N LYS A 5 14.10 2.91 4.19
CA LYS A 5 14.90 1.76 3.71
C LYS A 5 14.52 0.45 4.40
N THR A 6 13.87 0.52 5.56
CA THR A 6 13.37 -0.66 6.28
C THR A 6 11.87 -0.79 6.01
N PRO A 7 11.43 -1.80 5.22
CA PRO A 7 10.03 -2.06 5.02
C PRO A 7 9.38 -2.57 6.32
N ILE A 8 8.09 -2.29 6.48
CA ILE A 8 7.25 -2.79 7.56
C ILE A 8 6.70 -4.14 7.13
N THR A 9 7.26 -5.21 7.69
CA THR A 9 6.75 -6.55 7.48
C THR A 9 5.48 -6.76 8.31
N PRO A 10 4.35 -7.19 7.69
CA PRO A 10 3.15 -7.59 8.43
C PRO A 10 3.47 -8.70 9.43
N LYS A 11 2.88 -8.64 10.62
CA LYS A 11 3.07 -9.68 11.66
C LYS A 11 2.76 -11.09 11.14
N LYS A 12 1.76 -11.20 10.26
CA LYS A 12 1.36 -12.46 9.63
C LYS A 12 1.18 -12.29 8.11
N SER A 13 2.28 -12.11 7.41
CA SER A 13 2.30 -11.89 5.95
C SER A 13 1.58 -12.96 5.15
N THR A 14 1.75 -14.25 5.49
CA THR A 14 1.09 -15.37 4.79
C THR A 14 -0.43 -15.34 4.97
N GLU A 15 -0.92 -15.14 6.21
CA GLU A 15 -2.36 -15.06 6.49
C GLU A 15 -2.98 -13.84 5.77
N LEU A 16 -2.30 -12.71 5.81
CA LEU A 16 -2.74 -11.48 5.13
C LEU A 16 -2.85 -11.71 3.61
N ARG A 17 -1.83 -12.33 3.00
CA ARG A 17 -1.83 -12.64 1.57
C ARG A 17 -2.97 -13.58 1.19
N SER A 18 -3.15 -14.69 1.91
CA SER A 18 -4.26 -15.61 1.66
C SER A 18 -5.62 -14.94 1.80
N LYS A 19 -5.76 -14.02 2.77
CA LYS A 19 -7.00 -13.27 2.96
C LYS A 19 -7.25 -12.27 1.83
N ILE A 20 -6.22 -11.59 1.35
CA ILE A 20 -6.33 -10.72 0.17
C ILE A 20 -6.75 -11.53 -1.06
N GLU A 21 -6.10 -12.68 -1.31
CA GLU A 21 -6.39 -13.55 -2.46
C GLU A 21 -7.81 -14.15 -2.40
N ALA A 22 -8.30 -14.49 -1.20
CA ALA A 22 -9.65 -15.03 -1.00
C ALA A 22 -10.76 -13.95 -1.05
N THR A 23 -10.40 -12.68 -0.94
CA THR A 23 -11.36 -11.58 -0.82
C THR A 23 -11.70 -11.00 -2.18
N LYS A 24 -12.98 -10.80 -2.46
CA LYS A 24 -13.42 -10.14 -3.69
C LYS A 24 -13.02 -8.67 -3.68
N PRO A 25 -12.65 -8.08 -4.83
CA PRO A 25 -12.25 -6.67 -4.91
C PRO A 25 -13.46 -5.71 -4.92
N ASP A 26 -14.55 -6.05 -4.23
CA ASP A 26 -15.72 -5.19 -4.04
C ASP A 26 -15.53 -4.31 -2.78
N GLN A 27 -16.38 -3.30 -2.61
CA GLN A 27 -16.25 -2.35 -1.49
C GLN A 27 -16.22 -3.05 -0.11
N LYS A 28 -16.99 -4.13 0.06
CA LYS A 28 -16.99 -4.91 1.31
C LYS A 28 -15.68 -5.66 1.48
N GLY A 29 -15.17 -6.29 0.43
CA GLY A 29 -13.89 -6.97 0.47
C GLY A 29 -12.72 -6.02 0.72
N LEU A 30 -12.71 -4.84 0.10
CA LEU A 30 -11.70 -3.82 0.35
C LEU A 30 -11.68 -3.36 1.81
N ASN A 31 -12.85 -3.18 2.43
CA ASN A 31 -12.93 -2.85 3.86
C ASN A 31 -12.33 -3.95 4.75
N VAL A 32 -12.52 -5.23 4.39
CA VAL A 32 -11.89 -6.37 5.09
C VAL A 32 -10.38 -6.32 4.93
N ILE A 33 -9.88 -6.07 3.71
CA ILE A 33 -8.44 -5.93 3.43
C ILE A 33 -7.86 -4.77 4.24
N PHE A 34 -8.50 -3.60 4.25
CA PHE A 34 -8.05 -2.43 5.01
C PHE A 34 -7.94 -2.72 6.50
N ALA A 35 -8.94 -3.38 7.08
CA ALA A 35 -8.92 -3.74 8.49
C ALA A 35 -7.76 -4.70 8.80
N GLU A 36 -7.55 -5.71 7.94
CA GLU A 36 -6.48 -6.68 8.13
C GLU A 36 -5.09 -6.06 7.95
N VAL A 37 -4.83 -5.34 6.86
CA VAL A 37 -3.54 -4.68 6.61
C VAL A 37 -3.19 -3.75 7.78
N LYS A 38 -4.15 -2.95 8.25
CA LYS A 38 -3.96 -2.07 9.41
C LYS A 38 -3.62 -2.85 10.68
N ALA A 39 -4.36 -3.91 11.00
CA ALA A 39 -4.10 -4.74 12.17
C ALA A 39 -2.71 -5.40 12.12
N GLN A 40 -2.32 -5.89 10.94
CA GLN A 40 -1.05 -6.60 10.75
C GLN A 40 0.16 -5.66 10.75
N LEU A 41 0.00 -4.42 10.30
CA LEU A 41 1.03 -3.37 10.35
C LEU A 41 1.00 -2.57 11.68
N GLY A 42 -0.02 -2.77 12.53
CA GLY A 42 -0.18 -2.04 13.78
C GLY A 42 -0.56 -0.57 13.59
N LEU A 43 -1.29 -0.25 12.52
CA LEU A 43 -1.68 1.11 12.13
C LEU A 43 -3.19 1.33 12.37
N SER A 44 -3.60 2.56 12.66
CA SER A 44 -5.02 2.91 12.92
C SER A 44 -5.59 3.94 11.93
N GLY A 45 -4.78 4.42 10.99
CA GLY A 45 -5.14 5.49 10.07
C GLY A 45 -6.25 5.18 9.07
N PHE A 46 -6.65 6.23 8.34
CA PHE A 46 -7.53 6.09 7.19
C PHE A 46 -6.79 5.35 6.07
N ALA A 47 -7.48 4.41 5.41
CA ALA A 47 -6.90 3.57 4.38
C ALA A 47 -7.67 3.72 3.06
N THR A 48 -6.96 3.84 1.95
CA THR A 48 -7.49 3.82 0.60
C THR A 48 -6.83 2.71 -0.22
N SER A 49 -7.53 2.17 -1.21
CA SER A 49 -6.95 1.26 -2.20
C SER A 49 -6.79 1.96 -3.52
N GLU A 50 -5.65 1.80 -4.14
CA GLU A 50 -5.42 2.24 -5.52
C GLU A 50 -4.91 1.08 -6.35
N ARG A 51 -5.40 0.99 -7.58
CA ARG A 51 -5.03 -0.08 -8.51
C ARG A 51 -4.88 0.43 -9.93
N THR A 52 -4.02 -0.26 -10.67
CA THR A 52 -3.77 -0.09 -12.09
C THR A 52 -3.85 -1.44 -12.79
N GLU A 53 -4.30 -1.44 -14.04
CA GLU A 53 -4.35 -2.64 -14.88
C GLU A 53 -3.31 -2.49 -16.00
N GLU A 54 -3.61 -1.72 -17.05
CA GLU A 54 -2.74 -1.59 -18.24
C GLU A 54 -1.84 -0.34 -18.23
N ASP A 55 -2.22 0.70 -17.48
CA ASP A 55 -1.50 1.97 -17.45
C ASP A 55 -0.83 2.26 -16.11
N THR A 56 0.16 3.14 -16.12
CA THR A 56 0.69 3.74 -14.90
C THR A 56 -0.24 4.85 -14.42
N ARG A 57 -0.32 5.08 -13.11
CA ARG A 57 -1.21 6.12 -12.54
C ARG A 57 -0.53 6.88 -11.42
N GLU A 58 -0.55 8.21 -11.53
CA GLU A 58 -0.19 9.08 -10.43
C GLU A 58 -1.31 9.08 -9.37
N VAL A 59 -0.93 8.84 -8.12
CA VAL A 59 -1.81 8.89 -6.96
C VAL A 59 -1.33 9.99 -6.04
N ARG A 60 -2.20 10.96 -5.77
CA ARG A 60 -1.91 12.05 -4.83
C ARG A 60 -1.97 11.56 -3.40
N LEU A 61 -0.95 11.89 -2.63
CA LEU A 61 -0.90 11.66 -1.20
C LEU A 61 -1.54 12.85 -0.49
N THR A 62 -2.46 12.56 0.43
CA THR A 62 -3.25 13.60 1.13
C THR A 62 -2.64 14.02 2.46
N THR A 63 -1.60 13.31 2.91
CA THR A 63 -0.92 13.53 4.18
C THR A 63 0.59 13.53 3.99
N ALA A 64 1.29 14.33 4.79
CA ALA A 64 2.76 14.42 4.75
C ALA A 64 3.46 13.10 5.10
N LYS A 65 2.76 12.18 5.77
CA LYS A 65 3.25 10.86 6.17
C LYS A 65 2.16 9.81 5.96
N CYS A 66 2.55 8.71 5.32
CA CYS A 66 1.68 7.57 5.08
C CYS A 66 2.50 6.28 5.02
N VAL A 67 1.81 5.14 5.09
CA VAL A 67 2.37 3.83 4.82
C VAL A 67 1.68 3.25 3.60
N VAL A 68 2.46 2.94 2.58
CA VAL A 68 2.00 2.29 1.34
C VAL A 68 2.25 0.80 1.48
N PHE A 69 1.19 0.02 1.63
CA PHE A 69 1.26 -1.44 1.60
C PHE A 69 1.10 -1.94 0.18
N LEU A 70 2.15 -2.54 -0.37
CA LEU A 70 2.16 -3.07 -1.72
C LEU A 70 1.53 -4.47 -1.72
N ILE A 71 0.35 -4.62 -2.33
CA ILE A 71 -0.30 -5.94 -2.46
C ILE A 71 0.36 -6.72 -3.60
N LYS A 72 0.51 -6.07 -4.76
CA LYS A 72 1.17 -6.62 -5.93
C LYS A 72 1.73 -5.50 -6.81
N GLY A 73 2.80 -5.80 -7.54
CA GLY A 73 3.34 -4.92 -8.59
C GLY A 73 4.47 -4.05 -8.07
N ALA A 74 4.48 -2.78 -8.42
CA ALA A 74 5.51 -1.84 -7.98
C ALA A 74 5.03 -0.38 -8.12
N PHE A 75 5.62 0.52 -7.34
CA PHE A 75 5.36 1.94 -7.45
C PHE A 75 6.67 2.73 -7.37
N GLU A 76 6.65 3.97 -7.86
CA GLU A 76 7.78 4.89 -7.78
C GLU A 76 7.41 6.10 -6.94
N VAL A 77 8.37 6.60 -6.16
CA VAL A 77 8.19 7.78 -5.32
C VAL A 77 9.55 8.45 -5.08
N GLY A 78 9.62 9.77 -5.27
CA GLY A 78 10.87 10.55 -5.29
C GLY A 78 11.99 9.98 -6.15
N GLY A 79 11.64 9.30 -7.25
CA GLY A 79 12.59 8.68 -8.18
C GLY A 79 13.09 7.29 -7.75
N ASP A 80 12.66 6.77 -6.60
CA ASP A 80 12.97 5.42 -6.16
C ASP A 80 11.84 4.46 -6.55
N ARG A 81 12.19 3.40 -7.29
CA ARG A 81 11.28 2.28 -7.56
C ARG A 81 11.21 1.37 -6.35
N VAL A 82 9.99 1.10 -5.89
CA VAL A 82 9.68 0.23 -4.78
C VAL A 82 8.96 -1.00 -5.29
N ASP A 83 9.61 -2.14 -5.13
CA ASP A 83 9.03 -3.48 -5.25
C ASP A 83 9.15 -4.21 -3.91
N GLY A 84 8.22 -5.13 -3.63
CA GLY A 84 8.07 -5.69 -2.29
C GLY A 84 6.65 -6.14 -1.98
N ASP A 85 6.11 -7.06 -2.77
CA ASP A 85 4.77 -7.60 -2.57
C ASP A 85 4.58 -8.11 -1.13
N GLY A 86 3.52 -7.64 -0.48
CA GLY A 86 3.18 -7.96 0.90
C GLY A 86 3.93 -7.15 1.95
N LEU A 87 4.60 -6.06 1.58
CA LEU A 87 5.34 -5.18 2.50
C LEU A 87 4.72 -3.78 2.60
N GLY A 88 4.80 -3.19 3.79
CA GLY A 88 4.48 -1.79 4.03
C GLY A 88 5.72 -0.91 3.84
N HIS A 89 5.54 0.25 3.22
CA HIS A 89 6.62 1.21 2.98
C HIS A 89 6.20 2.57 3.52
N SER A 90 6.90 3.08 4.53
CA SER A 90 6.68 4.43 5.02
C SER A 90 7.15 5.43 3.97
N VAL A 91 6.25 6.31 3.55
CA VAL A 91 6.50 7.42 2.62
C VAL A 91 6.28 8.72 3.37
N GLU A 92 7.28 9.60 3.32
CA GLU A 92 7.26 10.90 4.00
C GLU A 92 7.67 12.03 3.05
N ASN A 93 7.01 13.19 3.19
CA ASN A 93 7.29 14.43 2.47
C ASN A 93 7.19 14.33 0.95
N GLU A 94 6.21 13.56 0.45
CA GLU A 94 5.91 13.43 -0.97
C GLU A 94 4.45 13.76 -1.23
N ASP A 95 4.19 14.45 -2.33
CA ASP A 95 2.83 14.86 -2.72
C ASP A 95 2.11 13.78 -3.55
N SER A 96 2.85 12.85 -4.11
CA SER A 96 2.30 11.80 -4.97
C SER A 96 3.21 10.57 -5.06
N LEU A 97 2.66 9.48 -5.54
CA LEU A 97 3.38 8.29 -5.96
C LEU A 97 2.89 7.84 -7.34
N GLN A 98 3.77 7.22 -8.12
CA GLN A 98 3.45 6.67 -9.43
C GLN A 98 3.24 5.16 -9.31
N LEU A 99 2.01 4.68 -9.48
CA LEU A 99 1.74 3.25 -9.60
C LEU A 99 2.17 2.77 -10.99
N LEU A 100 2.95 1.69 -11.04
CA LEU A 100 3.28 1.03 -12.30
C LEU A 100 2.11 0.17 -12.79
N GLN A 101 2.24 -0.43 -13.97
CA GLN A 101 1.21 -1.33 -14.53
C GLN A 101 0.94 -2.52 -13.59
N ASN A 102 -0.29 -3.05 -13.63
CA ASN A 102 -0.73 -4.20 -12.84
C ASN A 102 -0.43 -4.10 -11.32
N THR A 103 -0.49 -2.88 -10.78
CA THR A 103 -0.13 -2.61 -9.39
C THR A 103 -1.37 -2.46 -8.53
N THR A 104 -1.31 -2.93 -7.29
CA THR A 104 -2.35 -2.70 -6.29
C THR A 104 -1.69 -2.36 -4.96
N VAL A 105 -2.09 -1.25 -4.39
CA VAL A 105 -1.58 -0.75 -3.11
C VAL A 105 -2.72 -0.40 -2.16
N VAL A 106 -2.43 -0.45 -0.87
CA VAL A 106 -3.25 0.15 0.18
C VAL A 106 -2.44 1.27 0.82
N ILE A 107 -2.94 2.49 0.75
CA ILE A 107 -2.29 3.66 1.32
C ILE A 107 -2.96 3.94 2.66
N ILE A 108 -2.19 3.99 3.74
CA ILE A 108 -2.66 4.20 5.10
C ILE A 108 -2.04 5.49 5.62
N ASN A 109 -2.88 6.48 5.91
CA ASN A 109 -2.41 7.74 6.46
C ASN A 109 -1.88 7.52 7.88
N THR A 110 -0.70 8.07 8.19
CA THR A 110 -0.11 7.98 9.52
C THR A 110 0.14 9.40 10.02
N ASN A 111 -0.75 9.88 10.88
CA ASN A 111 -0.62 11.19 11.55
C ASN A 111 0.54 11.20 12.53
#